data_AF-C8PM16-F1
#
_entry.id   AF-C8PM16-F1
#
_cell.length_a   1.000
_cell.length_b   1.000
_cell.length_c   1.000
_cell.angle_alpha   90.00
_cell.angle_beta   90.00
_cell.angle_gamma   90.00
#
_symmetry.space_group_name_H-M   'P 1'
#
loop_
_entity.id
_entity.type
_entity.pdbx_description
1 polymer ?
#
loop_
_entity_poly.entity_id
_entity_poly.type
_entity_poly.pdbx_seq_one_letter_code
_entity_poly.pdbx_strand_id
1 'polypeptide(L)'
;MAETTAMQEYQNPPKQILIFDLCTNLGWIAANFITSPFVGSMGGIEAVVKTKAFIACVIIAALNPIIKQRLLFPAILNWKEDLHKAKKYIVLYEKLLLAFPLTMAFTVPFFISLEMGLLQNTGIFLSAVFSTTGNILLIGGLFCACAVRSFEKWAMFVPIDEESLSLSMLKRVALVSITCIVAIVLLVLSPLVRYQQHNVHAKLMTAVLPLFIYGLILSVFNLLSIIRSFERRIALIQQIVKMLAHGDYRQELLRAWTRDELSLLLQDVNTFLTFNKTFLHDLNKSVTVSTDTAETLSSNMKMTSNAVKAITESVLSVQNHIQNQSEGILKMQATIQEIAQKY
;
A
#
# COMPACT_ATOMS: atom_id res chain seq x y z
N MET A 1 25.60 -5.51 -6.67
CA MET A 1 25.16 -6.92 -6.58
C MET A 1 23.78 -7.08 -5.93
N ALA A 2 23.38 -6.23 -4.96
CA ALA A 2 22.02 -6.22 -4.39
C ALA A 2 20.94 -5.56 -5.29
N GLU A 3 21.31 -4.56 -6.10
CA GLU A 3 20.38 -3.94 -7.08
C GLU A 3 20.01 -4.89 -8.23
N THR A 4 20.93 -5.75 -8.65
CA THR A 4 20.74 -6.72 -9.74
C THR A 4 19.80 -7.87 -9.35
N THR A 5 19.86 -8.33 -8.10
CA THR A 5 18.92 -9.33 -7.56
C THR A 5 17.54 -8.74 -7.28
N ALA A 6 17.46 -7.49 -6.78
CA ALA A 6 16.19 -6.79 -6.63
C ALA A 6 15.51 -6.53 -7.98
N MET A 7 16.26 -6.19 -9.03
CA MET A 7 15.72 -6.03 -10.40
C MET A 7 15.18 -7.33 -11.00
N GLN A 8 15.82 -8.47 -10.75
CA GLN A 8 15.34 -9.77 -11.21
C GLN A 8 14.04 -10.20 -10.51
N GLU A 9 13.84 -9.79 -9.25
CA GLU A 9 12.66 -10.16 -8.45
C GLU A 9 11.36 -9.52 -8.98
N TYR A 10 11.45 -8.33 -9.61
CA TYR A 10 10.28 -7.62 -10.17
C TYR A 10 9.92 -8.03 -11.59
N GLN A 11 10.86 -8.61 -12.36
CA GLN A 11 10.65 -8.91 -13.78
C GLN A 11 9.62 -10.01 -14.03
N ASN A 12 9.47 -10.96 -13.11
CA ASN A 12 8.52 -12.05 -13.25
C ASN A 12 7.26 -11.79 -12.41
N PRO A 13 6.08 -11.59 -13.03
CA PRO A 13 4.85 -11.41 -12.28
C PRO A 13 4.51 -12.67 -11.48
N PRO A 14 4.04 -12.54 -10.22
CA PRO A 14 3.67 -13.68 -9.42
C PRO A 14 2.49 -14.44 -10.07
N LYS A 15 2.62 -15.77 -10.14
CA LYS A 15 1.59 -16.67 -10.70
C LYS A 15 0.21 -16.47 -10.07
N GLN A 16 0.16 -16.00 -8.82
CA GLN A 16 -1.07 -15.67 -8.09
C GLN A 16 -1.95 -14.66 -8.83
N ILE A 17 -1.37 -13.68 -9.53
CA ILE A 17 -2.15 -12.69 -10.30
C ILE A 17 -2.94 -13.39 -11.40
N LEU A 18 -2.28 -14.30 -12.14
CA LEU A 18 -2.92 -15.06 -13.21
C LEU A 18 -4.02 -15.99 -12.64
N ILE A 19 -3.73 -16.68 -11.55
CA ILE A 19 -4.66 -17.61 -10.91
C ILE A 19 -5.92 -16.86 -10.44
N PHE A 20 -5.76 -15.75 -9.73
CA PHE A 20 -6.91 -14.98 -9.25
C PHE A 20 -7.71 -14.35 -10.40
N ASP A 21 -7.06 -13.82 -11.44
CA ASP A 21 -7.76 -13.29 -12.61
C ASP A 21 -8.53 -14.40 -13.37
N LEU A 22 -7.95 -15.60 -13.51
CA LEU A 22 -8.67 -16.76 -14.03
C LEU A 22 -9.90 -17.10 -13.17
N CYS A 23 -9.74 -17.14 -11.84
CA CYS A 23 -10.87 -17.39 -10.94
C CYS A 23 -11.92 -16.28 -10.98
N THR A 24 -11.54 -15.02 -11.21
CA THR A 24 -12.45 -13.89 -11.44
C THR A 24 -13.35 -14.14 -12.65
N ASN A 25 -12.81 -14.72 -13.72
CA ASN A 25 -13.56 -14.92 -14.97
C ASN A 25 -14.27 -16.28 -15.06
N LEU A 26 -13.80 -17.31 -14.36
CA LEU A 26 -14.31 -18.69 -14.47
C LEU A 26 -14.94 -19.23 -13.18
N GLY A 27 -14.69 -18.62 -12.02
CA GLY A 27 -15.13 -19.15 -10.73
C GLY A 27 -16.65 -19.27 -10.58
N TRP A 28 -17.41 -18.47 -11.34
CA TRP A 28 -18.87 -18.52 -11.38
C TRP A 28 -19.41 -19.86 -11.91
N ILE A 29 -18.63 -20.60 -12.72
CA ILE A 29 -19.05 -21.89 -13.27
C ILE A 29 -19.28 -22.87 -12.11
N ALA A 30 -18.29 -23.02 -11.23
CA ALA A 30 -18.38 -23.86 -10.04
C ALA A 30 -19.53 -23.43 -9.12
N ALA A 31 -19.73 -22.12 -8.93
CA ALA A 31 -20.85 -21.61 -8.15
C ALA A 31 -22.21 -21.94 -8.78
N ASN A 32 -22.34 -21.85 -10.10
CA ASN A 32 -23.56 -22.26 -10.80
C ASN A 32 -23.87 -23.74 -10.61
N PHE A 33 -22.86 -24.62 -10.61
CA PHE A 33 -23.06 -26.03 -10.27
C PHE A 33 -23.61 -26.19 -8.85
N ILE A 34 -23.04 -25.48 -7.88
CA ILE A 34 -23.44 -25.52 -6.46
C ILE A 34 -24.88 -24.98 -6.26
N THR A 35 -25.28 -23.92 -6.98
CA THR A 35 -26.59 -23.29 -6.82
C THR A 35 -27.69 -23.94 -7.66
N SER A 36 -27.35 -24.68 -8.72
CA SER A 36 -28.30 -25.30 -9.64
C SER A 36 -29.36 -26.23 -9.00
N PRO A 37 -29.07 -26.99 -7.92
CA PRO A 37 -30.08 -27.78 -7.22
C PRO A 37 -31.23 -26.93 -6.67
N PHE A 38 -30.89 -25.80 -6.06
CA PHE A 38 -31.84 -24.91 -5.40
C PHE A 38 -32.65 -24.09 -6.41
N VAL A 39 -32.06 -23.82 -7.59
CA VAL A 39 -32.75 -23.14 -8.69
C VAL A 39 -33.67 -24.11 -9.46
N GLY A 40 -33.51 -25.43 -9.32
CA GLY A 40 -34.34 -26.42 -10.01
C GLY A 40 -33.86 -26.78 -11.42
N SER A 41 -32.55 -26.67 -11.68
CA SER A 41 -31.94 -26.82 -13.01
C SER A 41 -31.19 -28.13 -13.28
N MET A 42 -31.35 -29.15 -12.43
CA MET A 42 -30.52 -30.37 -12.44
C MET A 42 -30.45 -31.11 -13.78
N GLY A 43 -31.51 -31.08 -14.61
CA GLY A 43 -31.52 -31.79 -15.91
C GLY A 43 -30.85 -31.05 -17.08
N GLY A 44 -30.50 -29.78 -16.93
CA GLY A 44 -30.02 -28.94 -18.04
C GLY A 44 -28.50 -28.74 -18.12
N ILE A 45 -27.75 -29.23 -17.13
CA ILE A 45 -26.33 -28.89 -16.96
C ILE A 45 -25.47 -29.46 -18.09
N GLU A 46 -25.69 -30.70 -18.48
CA GLU A 46 -24.99 -31.33 -19.62
C GLU A 46 -25.29 -30.60 -20.93
N ALA A 47 -26.53 -30.14 -21.11
CA ALA A 47 -26.94 -29.37 -22.27
C ALA A 47 -26.27 -27.98 -22.28
N VAL A 48 -26.18 -27.29 -21.14
CA VAL A 48 -25.49 -25.99 -21.03
C VAL A 48 -24.03 -26.10 -21.46
N VAL A 49 -23.30 -27.11 -20.96
CA VAL A 49 -21.85 -27.26 -21.24
C VAL A 49 -21.56 -27.56 -22.72
N LYS A 50 -22.52 -28.16 -23.44
CA LYS A 50 -22.41 -28.45 -24.88
C LYS A 50 -22.75 -27.25 -25.78
N THR A 51 -23.33 -26.17 -25.23
CA THR A 51 -23.66 -24.98 -26.03
C THR A 51 -22.40 -24.30 -26.57
N LYS A 52 -22.46 -23.84 -27.82
CA LYS A 52 -21.37 -23.09 -28.46
C LYS A 52 -21.10 -21.79 -27.72
N ALA A 53 -22.15 -21.13 -27.21
CA ALA A 53 -22.04 -19.92 -26.39
C ALA A 53 -21.25 -20.16 -25.10
N PHE A 54 -21.50 -21.27 -24.39
CA PHE A 54 -20.74 -21.62 -23.18
C PHE A 54 -19.27 -21.89 -23.50
N ILE A 55 -18.99 -22.71 -24.52
CA ILE A 55 -17.61 -23.04 -24.93
C ILE A 55 -16.84 -21.77 -25.34
N ALA A 56 -17.45 -20.93 -26.17
CA ALA A 56 -16.85 -19.66 -26.59
C ALA A 56 -16.58 -18.74 -25.39
N CYS A 57 -17.52 -18.64 -24.45
CA CYS A 57 -17.34 -17.87 -23.22
C CYS A 57 -16.17 -18.40 -22.39
N VAL A 58 -16.06 -19.71 -22.17
CA VAL A 58 -14.96 -20.30 -21.39
C VAL A 58 -13.61 -20.00 -22.05
N ILE A 59 -13.52 -20.13 -23.38
CA ILE A 59 -12.28 -19.81 -24.12
C ILE A 59 -11.92 -18.33 -23.96
N ILE A 60 -12.88 -17.41 -24.17
CA ILE A 60 -12.63 -15.97 -24.03
C ILE A 60 -12.23 -15.62 -22.59
N ALA A 61 -12.92 -16.18 -21.60
CA ALA A 61 -12.63 -15.97 -20.18
C ALA A 61 -11.26 -16.52 -19.75
N ALA A 62 -10.79 -17.61 -20.36
CA ALA A 62 -9.47 -18.19 -20.12
C ALA A 62 -8.34 -17.41 -20.83
N LEU A 63 -8.60 -16.92 -22.05
CA LEU A 63 -7.63 -16.14 -22.82
C LEU A 63 -7.46 -14.71 -22.28
N ASN A 64 -8.53 -14.11 -21.74
CA ASN A 64 -8.53 -12.73 -21.28
C ASN A 64 -7.40 -12.38 -20.27
N PRO A 65 -7.15 -13.16 -19.19
CA PRO A 65 -6.01 -12.96 -18.30
C PRO A 65 -4.65 -13.02 -19.02
N ILE A 66 -4.49 -13.99 -19.93
CA ILE A 66 -3.23 -14.19 -20.67
C ILE A 66 -2.95 -13.02 -21.60
N ILE A 67 -3.97 -12.54 -22.32
CA ILE A 67 -3.88 -11.39 -23.22
C ILE A 67 -3.55 -10.12 -22.41
N LYS A 68 -4.26 -9.88 -21.29
CA LYS A 68 -4.00 -8.75 -20.40
C LYS A 68 -2.54 -8.72 -19.94
N GLN A 69 -2.00 -9.85 -19.48
CA GLN A 69 -0.61 -9.92 -19.02
C GLN A 69 0.38 -9.68 -20.16
N ARG A 70 0.20 -10.33 -21.30
CA ARG A 70 1.10 -10.18 -22.45
C ARG A 70 1.11 -8.76 -23.01
N LEU A 71 -0.02 -8.07 -23.01
CA LEU A 71 -0.14 -6.74 -23.62
C LEU A 71 0.24 -5.61 -22.65
N LEU A 72 -0.15 -5.73 -21.37
CA LEU A 72 0.01 -4.64 -20.40
C LEU A 72 1.32 -4.71 -19.62
N PHE A 73 1.78 -5.90 -19.23
CA PHE A 73 2.91 -6.02 -18.30
C PHE A 73 4.25 -5.58 -18.91
N PRO A 74 4.55 -5.80 -20.21
CA PRO A 74 5.79 -5.29 -20.80
C PRO A 74 5.94 -3.77 -20.67
N ALA A 75 4.86 -3.02 -20.87
CA ALA A 75 4.89 -1.56 -20.72
C ALA A 75 5.00 -1.12 -19.26
N ILE A 76 4.50 -1.93 -18.30
CA ILE A 76 4.67 -1.67 -16.87
C ILE A 76 6.13 -1.95 -16.45
N LEU A 77 6.75 -3.00 -16.99
CA LEU A 77 8.17 -3.32 -16.73
C LEU A 77 9.11 -2.25 -17.29
N ASN A 78 8.76 -1.65 -18.43
CA ASN A 78 9.52 -0.54 -19.04
C ASN A 78 9.21 0.84 -18.42
N TRP A 79 8.76 0.90 -17.16
CA TRP A 79 8.39 2.15 -16.48
C TRP A 79 9.49 3.21 -16.43
N LYS A 80 10.77 2.82 -16.52
CA LYS A 80 11.90 3.76 -16.53
C LYS A 80 12.00 4.57 -17.82
N GLU A 81 11.53 4.02 -18.95
CA GLU A 81 11.50 4.71 -20.23
C GLU A 81 10.28 5.62 -20.33
N ASP A 82 9.12 5.14 -19.89
CA ASP A 82 7.85 5.87 -19.96
C ASP A 82 6.99 5.63 -18.70
N LEU A 83 7.20 6.50 -17.71
CA LEU A 83 6.51 6.43 -16.43
C LEU A 83 4.99 6.66 -16.58
N HIS A 84 4.59 7.57 -17.47
CA HIS A 84 3.20 7.93 -17.66
C HIS A 84 2.42 6.76 -18.29
N LYS A 85 3.02 6.08 -19.28
CA LYS A 85 2.42 4.88 -19.89
C LYS A 85 2.31 3.72 -18.92
N ALA A 86 3.33 3.46 -18.10
CA ALA A 86 3.28 2.42 -17.07
C ALA A 86 2.12 2.66 -16.08
N LYS A 87 1.99 3.89 -15.56
CA LYS A 87 0.89 4.29 -14.68
C LYS A 87 -0.48 4.10 -15.33
N LYS A 88 -0.64 4.56 -16.58
CA LYS A 88 -1.88 4.39 -17.35
C LYS A 88 -2.25 2.92 -17.50
N TYR A 89 -1.27 2.04 -17.73
CA TYR A 89 -1.50 0.62 -17.97
C TYR A 89 -1.83 -0.16 -16.69
N ILE A 90 -1.28 0.26 -15.54
CA ILE A 90 -1.69 -0.24 -14.22
C ILE A 90 -3.18 0.05 -13.99
N VAL A 91 -3.59 1.31 -14.15
CA VAL A 91 -5.00 1.72 -13.98
C VAL A 91 -5.90 1.00 -15.00
N LEU A 92 -5.43 0.83 -16.24
CA LEU A 92 -6.17 0.11 -17.28
C LEU A 92 -6.36 -1.37 -16.90
N TYR A 93 -5.34 -2.04 -16.39
CA TYR A 93 -5.44 -3.44 -15.94
C TYR A 93 -6.52 -3.60 -14.88
N GLU A 94 -6.50 -2.75 -13.84
CA GLU A 94 -7.49 -2.80 -12.75
C GLU A 94 -8.91 -2.51 -13.25
N LYS A 95 -9.07 -1.53 -14.15
CA LYS A 95 -10.37 -1.25 -14.80
C LYS A 95 -10.88 -2.42 -15.63
N LEU A 96 -10.00 -3.08 -16.40
CA LEU A 96 -10.38 -4.24 -17.22
C LEU A 96 -10.74 -5.45 -16.36
N LEU A 97 -10.00 -5.67 -15.28
CA LEU A 97 -10.27 -6.74 -14.32
C LEU A 97 -11.66 -6.59 -13.68
N LEU A 98 -12.10 -5.36 -13.44
CA LEU A 98 -13.44 -5.04 -12.93
C LEU A 98 -14.52 -5.10 -14.03
N ALA A 99 -14.25 -4.48 -15.18
CA ALA A 99 -15.24 -4.33 -16.24
C ALA A 99 -15.60 -5.65 -16.92
N PHE A 100 -14.63 -6.54 -17.12
CA PHE A 100 -14.84 -7.77 -17.87
C PHE A 100 -15.87 -8.72 -17.21
N PRO A 101 -15.77 -9.06 -15.91
CA PRO A 101 -16.80 -9.85 -15.23
C PRO A 101 -18.18 -9.20 -15.24
N LEU A 102 -18.25 -7.87 -15.09
CA LEU A 102 -19.51 -7.13 -15.18
C LEU A 102 -20.15 -7.28 -16.55
N THR A 103 -19.38 -7.13 -17.64
CA THR A 103 -19.90 -7.34 -18.99
C THR A 103 -20.34 -8.79 -19.22
N MET A 104 -19.56 -9.76 -18.73
CA MET A 104 -19.92 -11.18 -18.80
C MET A 104 -21.21 -11.49 -18.05
N ALA A 105 -21.45 -10.83 -16.92
CA ALA A 105 -22.64 -11.04 -16.09
C ALA A 105 -23.94 -10.79 -16.85
N PHE A 106 -23.94 -9.93 -17.86
CA PHE A 106 -25.10 -9.64 -18.70
C PHE A 106 -25.11 -10.44 -20.02
N THR A 107 -23.96 -10.63 -20.65
CA THR A 107 -23.88 -11.25 -21.99
C THR A 107 -23.97 -12.77 -21.92
N VAL A 108 -23.23 -13.41 -21.02
CA VAL A 108 -23.09 -14.87 -20.96
C VAL A 108 -24.43 -15.56 -20.70
N PRO A 109 -25.21 -15.17 -19.67
CA PRO A 109 -26.47 -15.84 -19.40
C PRO A 109 -27.49 -15.66 -20.54
N PHE A 110 -27.45 -14.51 -21.22
CA PHE A 110 -28.35 -14.21 -22.33
C PHE A 110 -28.08 -15.12 -23.54
N PHE A 111 -26.83 -15.21 -24.00
CA PHE A 111 -26.47 -16.03 -25.16
C PHE A 111 -26.66 -17.53 -24.91
N ILE A 112 -26.31 -18.03 -23.72
CA ILE A 112 -26.58 -19.43 -23.34
C ILE A 112 -28.08 -19.70 -23.40
N SER A 113 -28.90 -18.79 -22.85
CA SER A 113 -30.35 -19.00 -22.82
C SER A 113 -31.00 -18.92 -24.20
N LEU A 114 -30.44 -18.11 -25.12
CA LEU A 114 -30.87 -18.01 -26.51
C LEU A 114 -30.60 -19.32 -27.26
N GLU A 115 -29.40 -19.89 -27.13
CA GLU A 115 -29.04 -21.15 -27.81
C GLU A 115 -29.83 -22.35 -27.28
N MET A 116 -30.15 -22.35 -25.98
CA MET A 116 -30.97 -23.40 -25.36
C MET A 116 -32.48 -23.24 -25.62
N GLY A 117 -32.91 -22.21 -26.36
CA GLY A 117 -34.33 -21.98 -26.66
C GLY A 117 -35.17 -21.61 -25.43
N LEU A 118 -34.55 -21.18 -24.33
CA LEU A 118 -35.24 -20.89 -23.07
C LEU A 118 -36.14 -19.65 -23.15
N LEU A 119 -35.96 -18.80 -24.17
CA LEU A 119 -36.76 -17.59 -24.41
C LEU A 119 -38.27 -17.87 -24.55
N GLN A 120 -38.66 -19.11 -24.90
CA GLN A 120 -40.06 -19.51 -25.00
C GLN A 120 -40.74 -19.60 -23.61
N ASN A 121 -39.97 -19.84 -22.55
CA ASN A 121 -40.48 -19.88 -21.18
C ASN A 121 -39.82 -18.78 -20.34
N THR A 122 -40.50 -17.66 -20.21
CA THR A 122 -40.04 -16.48 -19.48
C THR A 122 -39.57 -16.82 -18.06
N GLY A 123 -40.24 -17.76 -17.39
CA GLY A 123 -39.89 -18.19 -16.03
C GLY A 123 -38.50 -18.85 -15.94
N ILE A 124 -38.23 -19.78 -16.86
CA ILE A 124 -36.97 -20.52 -16.91
C ILE A 124 -35.83 -19.62 -17.42
N PHE A 125 -36.11 -18.81 -18.45
CA PHE A 125 -35.17 -17.82 -18.96
C PHE A 125 -34.68 -16.87 -17.87
N LEU A 126 -35.61 -16.19 -17.19
CA LEU A 126 -35.25 -15.16 -16.21
C LEU A 126 -34.55 -15.77 -14.99
N SER A 127 -34.95 -16.98 -14.60
CA SER A 127 -34.29 -17.76 -13.55
C SER A 127 -32.83 -18.08 -13.87
N ALA A 128 -32.54 -18.53 -15.11
CA ALA A 128 -31.19 -18.86 -15.56
C ALA A 128 -30.31 -17.61 -15.63
N VAL A 129 -30.85 -16.50 -16.13
CA VAL A 129 -30.17 -15.20 -16.17
C VAL A 129 -29.84 -14.74 -14.75
N PHE A 130 -30.83 -14.67 -13.86
CA PHE A 130 -30.65 -14.20 -12.50
C PHE A 130 -29.65 -15.04 -11.69
N SER A 131 -29.72 -16.38 -11.80
CA SER A 131 -28.78 -17.25 -11.08
C SER A 131 -27.35 -17.05 -11.58
N THR A 132 -27.15 -16.98 -12.89
CA THR A 132 -25.80 -16.90 -13.48
C THR A 132 -25.20 -15.52 -13.26
N THR A 133 -25.96 -14.45 -13.51
CA THR A 133 -25.52 -13.08 -13.22
C THR A 133 -25.20 -12.93 -11.73
N GLY A 134 -26.06 -13.44 -10.83
CA GLY A 134 -25.83 -13.40 -9.39
C GLY A 134 -24.51 -14.05 -8.99
N ASN A 135 -24.24 -15.27 -9.46
CA ASN A 135 -22.99 -15.97 -9.18
C ASN A 135 -21.74 -15.31 -9.79
N ILE A 136 -21.84 -14.76 -11.01
CA ILE A 136 -20.74 -13.99 -11.64
C ILE A 136 -20.38 -12.79 -10.78
N LEU A 137 -21.36 -12.00 -10.35
CA LEU A 137 -21.13 -10.82 -9.52
C LEU A 137 -20.52 -11.18 -8.17
N LEU A 138 -20.99 -12.27 -7.55
CA LEU A 138 -20.59 -12.65 -6.20
C LEU A 138 -19.17 -13.26 -6.15
N ILE A 139 -18.93 -14.28 -6.97
CA ILE A 139 -17.63 -14.97 -7.02
C ILE A 139 -16.60 -14.16 -7.81
N GLY A 140 -17.02 -13.54 -8.91
CA GLY A 140 -16.15 -12.66 -9.70
C GLY A 140 -15.66 -11.48 -8.86
N GLY A 141 -16.55 -10.86 -8.07
CA GLY A 141 -16.18 -9.79 -7.13
C GLY A 141 -15.15 -10.22 -6.09
N LEU A 142 -15.30 -11.42 -5.53
CA LEU A 142 -14.39 -11.99 -4.53
C LEU A 142 -12.96 -12.12 -5.08
N PHE A 143 -12.82 -12.83 -6.20
CA PHE A 143 -11.51 -13.07 -6.80
C PHE A 143 -10.94 -11.81 -7.44
N CYS A 144 -11.79 -10.90 -7.93
CA CYS A 144 -11.36 -9.60 -8.45
C CYS A 144 -10.63 -8.81 -7.36
N ALA A 145 -11.18 -8.73 -6.14
CA ALA A 145 -10.52 -8.05 -5.03
C ALA A 145 -9.15 -8.67 -4.69
N CYS A 146 -9.04 -10.01 -4.74
CA CYS A 146 -7.76 -10.71 -4.54
C CYS A 146 -6.76 -10.44 -5.67
N ALA A 147 -7.22 -10.46 -6.93
CA ALA A 147 -6.40 -10.21 -8.11
C ALA A 147 -5.87 -8.77 -8.16
N VAL A 148 -6.71 -7.77 -7.86
CA VAL A 148 -6.29 -6.36 -7.72
C VAL A 148 -5.19 -6.26 -6.66
N ARG A 149 -5.40 -6.82 -5.47
CA ARG A 149 -4.43 -6.72 -4.38
C ARG A 149 -3.09 -7.38 -4.72
N SER A 150 -3.13 -8.55 -5.36
CA SER A 150 -1.92 -9.25 -5.79
C SER A 150 -1.17 -8.46 -6.87
N PHE A 151 -1.91 -7.86 -7.81
CA PHE A 151 -1.37 -7.01 -8.86
C PHE A 151 -0.76 -5.71 -8.32
N GLU A 152 -1.47 -4.97 -7.47
CA GLU A 152 -0.97 -3.73 -6.86
C GLU A 152 0.32 -3.97 -6.08
N LYS A 153 0.39 -5.10 -5.34
CA LYS A 153 1.59 -5.49 -4.61
C LYS A 153 2.77 -5.77 -5.55
N TRP A 154 2.53 -6.37 -6.71
CA TRP A 154 3.60 -6.57 -7.70
C TRP A 154 4.01 -5.26 -8.36
N ALA A 155 3.06 -4.40 -8.72
CA ALA A 155 3.30 -3.11 -9.37
C ALA A 155 3.89 -2.02 -8.44
N MET A 156 4.28 -2.38 -7.21
CA MET A 156 4.83 -1.47 -6.20
C MET A 156 6.14 -0.77 -6.61
N PHE A 157 6.87 -1.33 -7.58
CA PHE A 157 8.11 -0.72 -8.07
C PHE A 157 7.87 0.54 -8.91
N VAL A 158 6.64 0.75 -9.39
CA VAL A 158 6.24 1.97 -10.11
C VAL A 158 5.78 3.02 -9.09
N PRO A 159 6.40 4.21 -9.05
CA PRO A 159 6.06 5.24 -8.06
C PRO A 159 4.57 5.63 -8.13
N ILE A 160 4.05 6.03 -6.97
CA ILE A 160 2.65 6.40 -6.76
C ILE A 160 2.56 7.93 -6.71
N ASP A 161 1.62 8.45 -7.49
CA ASP A 161 1.27 9.87 -7.51
C ASP A 161 -0.26 10.00 -7.39
N GLU A 162 -0.75 11.15 -6.94
CA GLU A 162 -2.18 11.45 -6.81
C GLU A 162 -2.96 11.21 -8.12
N GLU A 163 -2.38 11.55 -9.27
CA GLU A 163 -3.01 11.36 -10.59
C GLU A 163 -3.13 9.88 -11.01
N SER A 164 -2.36 9.00 -10.36
CA SER A 164 -2.28 7.56 -10.68
C SER A 164 -3.01 6.66 -9.69
N LEU A 165 -3.84 7.25 -8.81
CA LEU A 165 -4.74 6.51 -7.93
C LEU A 165 -5.75 5.71 -8.74
N SER A 166 -5.87 4.42 -8.48
CA SER A 166 -6.73 3.56 -9.28
C SER A 166 -8.20 3.66 -8.87
N LEU A 167 -8.48 3.40 -7.60
CA LEU A 167 -9.82 3.47 -6.99
C LEU A 167 -9.67 3.81 -5.51
N SER A 168 -10.40 4.83 -5.06
CA SER A 168 -10.45 5.21 -3.65
C SER A 168 -11.00 4.08 -2.78
N MET A 169 -10.58 4.03 -1.51
CA MET A 169 -11.09 3.04 -0.56
C MET A 169 -12.61 3.05 -0.48
N LEU A 170 -13.22 4.24 -0.40
CA LEU A 170 -14.67 4.42 -0.36
C LEU A 170 -15.35 3.84 -1.61
N LYS A 171 -14.81 4.13 -2.81
CA LYS A 171 -15.35 3.60 -4.07
C LYS A 171 -15.23 2.08 -4.13
N ARG A 172 -14.13 1.50 -3.65
CA ARG A 172 -13.95 0.03 -3.57
C ARG A 172 -15.00 -0.62 -2.67
N VAL A 173 -15.25 -0.07 -1.47
CA VAL A 173 -16.28 -0.57 -0.55
C VAL A 173 -17.67 -0.43 -1.18
N ALA A 174 -18.02 0.76 -1.69
CA ALA A 174 -19.32 1.02 -2.28
C ALA A 174 -19.60 0.07 -3.46
N LEU A 175 -18.62 -0.13 -4.34
CA LEU A 175 -18.78 -1.00 -5.50
C LEU A 175 -19.02 -2.45 -5.11
N VAL A 176 -18.26 -2.98 -4.14
CA VAL A 176 -18.45 -4.36 -3.67
C VAL A 176 -19.78 -4.51 -2.94
N SER A 177 -20.19 -3.54 -2.11
CA SER A 177 -21.49 -3.54 -1.45
C SER A 177 -22.64 -3.58 -2.45
N ILE A 178 -22.64 -2.68 -3.44
CA ILE A 178 -23.68 -2.62 -4.47
C ILE A 178 -23.73 -3.93 -5.26
N THR A 179 -22.57 -4.43 -5.68
CA THR A 179 -22.46 -5.69 -6.43
C THR A 179 -22.98 -6.87 -5.64
N CYS A 180 -22.68 -6.96 -4.34
CA CYS A 180 -23.17 -8.02 -3.45
C CYS A 180 -24.69 -7.94 -3.24
N ILE A 181 -25.24 -6.73 -3.02
CA ILE A 181 -26.68 -6.53 -2.86
C ILE A 181 -27.41 -6.98 -4.13
N VAL A 182 -26.96 -6.53 -5.30
CA VAL A 182 -27.54 -6.94 -6.59
C VAL A 182 -27.43 -8.45 -6.78
N ALA A 183 -26.28 -9.05 -6.47
CA ALA A 183 -26.08 -10.49 -6.58
C ALA A 183 -27.07 -11.28 -5.71
N ILE A 184 -27.25 -10.89 -4.44
CA ILE A 184 -28.19 -11.55 -3.53
C ILE A 184 -29.63 -11.44 -4.06
N VAL A 185 -30.05 -10.25 -4.48
CA VAL A 185 -31.40 -10.02 -5.02
C VAL A 185 -31.65 -10.93 -6.23
N LEU A 186 -30.70 -11.00 -7.16
CA LEU A 186 -30.82 -11.87 -8.35
C LEU A 186 -30.88 -13.36 -7.95
N LEU A 187 -29.99 -13.82 -7.05
CA LEU A 187 -30.00 -15.22 -6.60
C LEU A 187 -31.32 -15.61 -5.93
N VAL A 188 -31.90 -14.73 -5.11
CA VAL A 188 -33.19 -14.95 -4.43
C VAL A 188 -34.37 -14.92 -5.40
N LEU A 189 -34.35 -14.03 -6.40
CA LEU A 189 -35.39 -13.94 -7.42
C LEU A 189 -35.37 -15.13 -8.39
N SER A 190 -34.22 -15.78 -8.58
CA SER A 190 -34.07 -16.89 -9.53
C SER A 190 -35.07 -18.05 -9.32
N PRO A 191 -35.21 -18.67 -8.13
CA PRO A 191 -36.22 -19.69 -7.90
C PRO A 191 -37.64 -19.11 -7.85
N LEU A 192 -37.80 -17.83 -7.47
CA LEU A 192 -39.11 -17.16 -7.41
C LEU A 192 -39.78 -17.10 -8.78
N VAL A 193 -39.03 -16.82 -9.83
CA VAL A 193 -39.56 -16.68 -11.18
C VAL A 193 -39.74 -18.04 -11.89
N ARG A 194 -39.01 -19.08 -11.46
CA ARG A 194 -39.04 -20.41 -12.10
C ARG A 194 -40.22 -21.29 -11.67
N TYR A 195 -40.47 -21.40 -10.37
CA TYR A 195 -41.48 -22.31 -9.85
C TYR A 195 -42.87 -21.67 -9.83
N GLN A 196 -43.82 -22.21 -10.61
CA GLN A 196 -45.26 -21.89 -10.55
C GLN A 196 -46.01 -22.68 -9.44
N GLN A 197 -45.29 -23.25 -8.47
CA GLN A 197 -45.88 -24.10 -7.42
C GLN A 197 -46.81 -23.33 -6.49
N HIS A 198 -47.95 -23.95 -6.13
CA HIS A 198 -48.98 -23.35 -5.26
C HIS A 198 -48.54 -23.21 -3.79
N ASN A 199 -47.56 -24.01 -3.33
CA ASN A 199 -47.08 -24.00 -1.94
C ASN A 199 -45.88 -23.05 -1.75
N VAL A 200 -46.20 -21.79 -1.48
CA VAL A 200 -45.22 -20.71 -1.24
C VAL A 200 -44.23 -21.03 -0.11
N HIS A 201 -44.70 -21.65 0.98
CA HIS A 201 -43.86 -21.98 2.14
C HIS A 201 -42.78 -23.02 1.84
N ALA A 202 -43.12 -24.06 1.06
CA ALA A 202 -42.15 -25.09 0.68
C ALA A 202 -41.03 -24.48 -0.18
N LYS A 203 -41.40 -23.67 -1.18
CA LYS A 203 -40.46 -22.96 -2.06
C LYS A 203 -39.53 -22.01 -1.30
N LEU A 204 -40.06 -21.31 -0.29
CA LEU A 204 -39.26 -20.44 0.57
C LEU A 204 -38.17 -21.24 1.29
N MET A 205 -38.53 -22.38 1.88
CA MET A 205 -37.61 -23.18 2.70
C MET A 205 -36.60 -23.99 1.89
N THR A 206 -37.00 -24.54 0.73
CA THR A 206 -36.14 -25.48 -0.02
C THR A 206 -35.29 -24.82 -1.09
N ALA A 207 -35.64 -23.62 -1.56
CA ALA A 207 -34.95 -22.95 -2.67
C ALA A 207 -34.46 -21.53 -2.31
N VAL A 208 -35.36 -20.68 -1.82
CA VAL A 208 -35.03 -19.26 -1.56
C VAL A 208 -34.09 -19.10 -0.37
N LEU A 209 -34.42 -19.73 0.77
CA LEU A 209 -33.65 -19.58 2.01
C LEU A 209 -32.20 -20.09 1.87
N PRO A 210 -31.92 -21.28 1.28
CA PRO A 210 -30.54 -21.72 1.05
C PRO A 210 -29.74 -20.78 0.17
N LEU A 211 -30.33 -20.25 -0.92
CA LEU A 211 -29.65 -19.30 -1.80
C LEU A 211 -29.41 -17.94 -1.13
N PHE A 212 -30.35 -17.49 -0.30
CA PHE A 212 -30.16 -16.29 0.51
C PHE A 212 -29.00 -16.46 1.51
N ILE A 213 -28.95 -17.57 2.24
CA ILE A 213 -27.86 -17.86 3.19
C ILE A 213 -26.52 -17.94 2.46
N TYR A 214 -26.47 -18.65 1.32
CA TYR A 214 -25.28 -18.73 0.47
C TYR A 214 -24.80 -17.34 0.03
N GLY A 215 -25.71 -16.52 -0.52
CA GLY A 215 -25.40 -15.18 -0.99
C GLY A 215 -24.95 -14.26 0.16
N LEU A 216 -25.59 -14.36 1.32
CA LEU A 216 -25.27 -13.57 2.51
C LEU A 216 -23.87 -13.90 3.04
N ILE A 217 -23.55 -15.18 3.22
CA ILE A 217 -22.24 -15.62 3.74
C ILE A 217 -21.11 -15.11 2.86
N LEU A 218 -21.21 -15.31 1.54
CA LEU A 218 -20.17 -14.87 0.62
C LEU A 218 -20.09 -13.34 0.51
N SER A 219 -21.22 -12.63 0.59
CA SER A 219 -21.23 -11.16 0.58
C SER A 219 -20.57 -10.57 1.83
N VAL A 220 -20.85 -11.14 3.01
CA VAL A 220 -20.18 -10.77 4.26
C VAL A 220 -18.69 -11.05 4.17
N PHE A 221 -18.30 -12.21 3.62
CA PHE A 221 -16.90 -12.54 3.42
C PHE A 221 -16.20 -11.55 2.47
N ASN A 222 -16.84 -11.15 1.38
CA ASN A 222 -16.34 -10.14 0.45
C ASN A 222 -16.08 -8.79 1.15
N LEU A 223 -17.05 -8.30 1.91
CA LEU A 223 -16.93 -7.03 2.64
C LEU A 223 -15.84 -7.10 3.71
N LEU A 224 -15.83 -8.17 4.52
CA LEU A 224 -14.81 -8.35 5.56
C LEU A 224 -13.40 -8.47 4.98
N SER A 225 -13.23 -9.12 3.82
CA SER A 225 -11.93 -9.24 3.15
C SER A 225 -11.35 -7.87 2.74
N ILE A 226 -12.21 -6.93 2.36
CA ILE A 226 -11.84 -5.56 2.02
C ILE A 226 -11.57 -4.75 3.28
N ILE A 227 -12.48 -4.78 4.25
CA ILE A 227 -12.37 -4.02 5.51
C ILE A 227 -11.11 -4.43 6.29
N ARG A 228 -10.87 -5.73 6.49
CA ARG A 228 -9.67 -6.23 7.18
C ARG A 228 -8.39 -5.80 6.48
N SER A 229 -8.43 -5.61 5.16
CA SER A 229 -7.28 -5.12 4.41
C SER A 229 -7.00 -3.65 4.66
N PHE A 230 -8.00 -2.81 4.85
CA PHE A 230 -7.81 -1.42 5.27
C PHE A 230 -7.33 -1.33 6.71
N GLU A 231 -7.97 -2.07 7.63
CA GLU A 231 -7.65 -2.08 9.05
C GLU A 231 -6.18 -2.41 9.31
N ARG A 232 -5.66 -3.47 8.69
CA ARG A 232 -4.24 -3.84 8.80
C ARG A 232 -3.29 -2.72 8.38
N ARG A 233 -3.64 -1.95 7.35
CA ARG A 233 -2.81 -0.84 6.85
C ARG A 233 -2.86 0.36 7.78
N ILE A 234 -4.05 0.71 8.27
CA ILE A 234 -4.23 1.78 9.26
C ILE A 234 -3.44 1.45 10.54
N ALA A 235 -3.50 0.20 11.00
CA ALA A 235 -2.75 -0.23 12.18
C ALA A 235 -1.22 -0.08 12.01
N LEU A 236 -0.68 -0.37 10.82
CA LEU A 236 0.75 -0.17 10.53
C LEU A 236 1.15 1.31 10.56
N ILE A 237 0.33 2.18 9.96
CA ILE A 237 0.56 3.63 10.00
C ILE A 237 0.51 4.14 11.44
N GLN A 238 -0.51 3.72 12.21
CA GLN A 238 -0.64 4.09 13.63
C GLN A 238 0.56 3.63 14.46
N GLN A 239 1.05 2.41 14.24
CA GLN A 239 2.23 1.90 14.93
C GLN A 239 3.44 2.79 14.66
N ILE A 240 3.68 3.18 13.41
CA ILE A 240 4.82 4.04 13.06
C ILE A 240 4.68 5.42 13.65
N VAL A 241 3.52 6.07 13.49
CA VAL A 241 3.27 7.38 14.08
C VAL A 241 3.48 7.34 15.60
N LYS A 242 3.08 6.25 16.27
CA LYS A 242 3.35 6.04 17.69
C LYS A 242 4.85 5.93 17.97
N MET A 243 5.62 5.18 17.18
CA MET A 243 7.09 5.08 17.36
C MET A 243 7.77 6.45 17.16
N LEU A 244 7.40 7.21 16.12
CA LEU A 244 7.91 8.56 15.89
C LEU A 244 7.55 9.51 17.04
N ALA A 245 6.32 9.43 17.57
CA ALA A 245 5.89 10.23 18.71
C ALA A 245 6.68 9.93 20.00
N HIS A 246 7.26 8.72 20.13
CA HIS A 246 8.16 8.36 21.23
C HIS A 246 9.63 8.68 20.93
N GLY A 247 9.91 9.37 19.81
CA GLY A 247 11.27 9.72 19.40
C GLY A 247 12.07 8.56 18.78
N ASP A 248 11.44 7.42 18.48
CA ASP A 248 12.10 6.33 17.77
C ASP A 248 11.96 6.51 16.25
N TYR A 249 13.00 7.09 15.66
CA TYR A 249 13.13 7.29 14.22
C TYR A 249 13.90 6.15 13.52
N ARG A 250 14.21 5.03 14.18
CA ARG A 250 15.03 3.95 13.59
C ARG A 250 14.27 3.05 12.62
N GLN A 251 12.95 3.24 12.51
CA GLN A 251 12.07 2.45 11.68
C GLN A 251 12.50 2.45 10.20
N GLU A 252 12.33 1.32 9.52
CA GLU A 252 12.52 1.22 8.08
C GLU A 252 11.38 1.92 7.32
N LEU A 253 11.66 2.39 6.10
CA LEU A 253 10.64 2.97 5.24
C LEU A 253 9.64 1.90 4.84
N LEU A 254 8.35 2.11 5.11
CA LEU A 254 7.33 1.15 4.68
C LEU A 254 7.11 1.27 3.18
N ARG A 255 7.05 0.12 2.51
CA ARG A 255 6.71 0.10 1.10
C ARG A 255 5.20 0.07 0.93
N ALA A 256 4.66 1.06 0.23
CA ALA A 256 3.26 1.07 -0.18
C ALA A 256 3.01 -0.09 -1.16
N TRP A 257 2.01 -0.92 -0.86
CA TRP A 257 1.67 -2.11 -1.67
C TRP A 257 0.27 -2.03 -2.30
N THR A 258 -0.39 -0.87 -2.21
CA THR A 258 -1.68 -0.55 -2.81
C THR A 258 -1.59 0.80 -3.52
N ARG A 259 -2.58 1.16 -4.35
CA ARG A 259 -2.64 2.46 -5.04
C ARG A 259 -3.91 3.23 -4.68
N ASP A 260 -4.05 3.49 -3.37
CA ASP A 260 -5.16 4.22 -2.75
C ASP A 260 -4.66 5.32 -1.79
N GLU A 261 -5.59 6.02 -1.12
CA GLU A 261 -5.27 7.15 -0.23
C GLU A 261 -4.33 6.77 0.92
N LEU A 262 -4.41 5.53 1.43
CA LEU A 262 -3.50 5.07 2.48
C LEU A 262 -2.06 4.94 1.99
N SER A 263 -1.89 4.74 0.69
CA SER A 263 -0.59 4.57 0.06
C SER A 263 0.11 5.93 -0.13
N LEU A 264 -0.66 6.98 -0.41
CA LEU A 264 -0.19 8.37 -0.34
C LEU A 264 0.17 8.78 1.08
N LEU A 265 -0.72 8.52 2.04
CA LEU A 265 -0.45 8.80 3.46
C LEU A 265 0.83 8.10 3.95
N LEU A 266 1.08 6.88 3.50
CA LEU A 266 2.31 6.16 3.82
C LEU A 266 3.56 6.81 3.22
N GLN A 267 3.45 7.34 1.99
CA GLN A 267 4.52 8.07 1.34
C GLN A 267 4.83 9.40 2.06
N ASP A 268 3.80 10.10 2.54
CA ASP A 268 3.97 11.32 3.35
C ASP A 268 4.65 11.00 4.68
N VAL A 269 4.23 9.92 5.36
CA VAL A 269 4.86 9.44 6.60
C VAL A 269 6.33 9.06 6.36
N ASN A 270 6.64 8.39 5.25
CA ASN A 270 8.02 8.06 4.88
C ASN A 270 8.86 9.31 4.61
N THR A 271 8.28 10.31 3.95
CA THR A 271 8.94 11.59 3.67
C THR A 271 9.24 12.32 4.97
N PHE A 272 8.27 12.37 5.89
CA PHE A 272 8.43 12.93 7.22
C PHE A 272 9.49 12.19 8.05
N LEU A 273 9.49 10.85 8.03
CA LEU A 273 10.50 10.05 8.73
C LEU A 273 11.90 10.32 8.18
N THR A 274 12.05 10.41 6.86
CA THR A 274 13.33 10.71 6.21
C THR A 274 13.82 12.11 6.58
N PHE A 275 12.93 13.11 6.54
CA PHE A 275 13.24 14.47 6.97
C PHE A 275 13.74 14.51 8.42
N ASN A 276 13.04 13.86 9.36
CA ASN A 276 13.46 13.84 10.76
C ASN A 276 14.79 13.11 10.97
N LYS A 277 15.04 12.00 10.27
CA LYS A 277 16.34 11.29 10.32
C LYS A 277 17.49 12.21 9.89
N THR A 278 17.32 12.91 8.77
CA THR A 278 18.33 13.85 8.27
C THR A 278 18.50 15.02 9.23
N PHE A 279 17.41 15.62 9.70
CA PHE A 279 17.45 16.73 10.65
C PHE A 279 18.19 16.36 11.96
N LEU A 280 17.88 15.19 12.55
CA LEU A 280 18.55 14.73 13.77
C LEU A 280 20.03 14.40 13.53
N HIS A 281 20.37 13.86 12.37
CA HIS A 281 21.75 13.61 11.99
C HIS A 281 22.55 14.92 11.90
N ASP A 282 21.99 15.92 11.21
CA ASP A 282 22.62 17.24 11.03
C ASP A 282 22.73 18.01 12.36
N LEU A 283 21.70 17.90 13.21
CA LEU A 283 21.72 18.47 14.57
C LEU A 283 22.82 17.82 15.40
N ASN A 284 22.92 16.49 15.41
CA ASN A 284 23.95 15.79 16.19
C ASN A 284 25.35 16.17 15.72
N LYS A 285 25.57 16.26 14.40
CA LYS A 285 26.82 16.75 13.83
C LYS A 285 27.14 18.18 14.26
N SER A 286 26.15 19.06 14.28
CA SER A 286 26.31 20.45 14.72
C SER A 286 26.63 20.56 16.21
N VAL A 287 26.01 19.71 17.05
CA VAL A 287 26.32 19.62 18.48
C VAL A 287 27.75 19.16 18.69
N THR A 288 28.22 18.11 17.98
CA THR A 288 29.60 17.64 18.07
C THR A 288 30.60 18.76 17.72
N VAL A 289 30.40 19.47 16.61
CA VAL A 289 31.26 20.60 16.22
C VAL A 289 31.25 21.71 17.28
N SER A 290 30.10 22.01 17.86
CA SER A 290 29.99 23.01 18.92
C SER A 290 30.71 22.58 20.20
N THR A 291 30.65 21.30 20.57
CA THR A 291 31.37 20.73 21.71
C THR A 291 32.88 20.80 21.49
N ASP A 292 33.37 20.39 20.33
CA ASP A 292 34.81 20.45 19.98
C ASP A 292 35.33 21.90 19.99
N THR A 293 34.52 22.83 19.50
CA THR A 293 34.84 24.27 19.53
C THR A 293 34.90 24.81 20.96
N ALA A 294 33.95 24.42 21.82
CA ALA A 294 33.93 24.82 23.22
C ALA A 294 35.13 24.25 24.00
N GLU A 295 35.53 23.01 23.74
CA GLU A 295 36.72 22.39 24.33
C GLU A 295 38.00 23.10 23.89
N THR A 296 38.12 23.41 22.60
CA THR A 296 39.23 24.20 22.06
C THR A 296 39.31 25.59 22.69
N LEU A 297 38.17 26.28 22.81
CA LEU A 297 38.10 27.60 23.45
C LEU A 297 38.50 27.53 24.94
N SER A 298 38.02 26.51 25.67
CA SER A 298 38.37 26.29 27.07
C SER A 298 39.87 26.05 27.25
N SER A 299 40.46 25.22 26.38
CA SER A 299 41.91 24.97 26.35
C SER A 299 42.70 26.25 26.10
N ASN A 300 42.30 27.05 25.11
CA ASN A 300 42.93 28.34 24.82
C ASN A 300 42.82 29.32 25.99
N MET A 301 41.66 29.39 26.67
CA MET A 301 41.52 30.23 27.87
C MET A 301 42.42 29.78 29.02
N LYS A 302 42.66 28.47 29.18
CA LYS A 302 43.60 27.95 30.16
C LYS A 302 45.04 28.34 29.82
N MET A 303 45.42 28.30 28.54
CA MET A 303 46.74 28.79 28.08
C MET A 303 46.89 30.29 28.32
N THR A 304 45.88 31.10 27.97
CA THR A 304 45.88 32.55 28.23
C THR A 304 46.01 32.85 29.71
N SER A 305 45.25 32.15 30.58
CA SER A 305 45.35 32.30 32.03
C SER A 305 46.76 32.00 32.55
N ASN A 306 47.39 30.91 32.07
CA ASN A 306 48.77 30.58 32.41
C ASN A 306 49.75 31.65 31.92
N ALA A 307 49.57 32.18 30.71
CA ALA A 307 50.41 33.24 30.16
C ALA A 307 50.27 34.55 30.97
N VAL A 308 49.05 34.93 31.36
CA VAL A 308 48.81 36.08 32.24
C VAL A 308 49.51 35.89 33.58
N LYS A 309 49.43 34.69 34.17
CA LYS A 309 50.13 34.38 35.43
C LYS A 309 51.65 34.56 35.29
N ALA A 310 52.24 34.04 34.21
CA ALA A 310 53.67 34.19 33.92
C ALA A 310 54.08 35.66 33.71
N ILE A 311 53.24 36.47 33.04
CA ILE A 311 53.44 37.92 32.90
C ILE A 311 53.41 38.59 34.27
N THR A 312 52.42 38.28 35.12
CA THR A 312 52.33 38.83 36.48
C THR A 312 53.57 38.50 37.32
N GLU A 313 54.04 37.24 37.27
CA GLU A 313 55.26 36.81 37.96
C GLU A 313 56.49 37.58 37.45
N SER A 314 56.60 37.79 36.14
CA SER A 314 57.68 38.57 35.53
C SER A 314 57.64 40.04 35.96
N VAL A 315 56.45 40.65 36.02
CA VAL A 315 56.28 42.04 36.50
C VAL A 315 56.70 42.18 37.97
N LEU A 316 56.35 41.22 38.83
CA LEU A 316 56.79 41.22 40.24
C LEU A 316 58.31 41.09 40.36
N SER A 317 58.94 40.26 39.52
CA SER A 317 60.40 40.15 39.46
C SER A 317 61.06 41.48 39.07
N VAL A 318 60.53 42.15 38.04
CA VAL A 318 61.02 43.49 37.61
C VAL A 318 60.86 44.51 38.73
N GLN A 319 59.71 44.53 39.42
CA GLN A 319 59.48 45.43 40.56
C GLN A 319 60.51 45.20 41.68
N ASN A 320 60.79 43.94 42.04
CA ASN A 320 61.82 43.61 43.02
C ASN A 320 63.22 44.05 42.56
N HIS A 321 63.56 43.90 41.28
CA HIS A 321 64.81 44.42 40.74
C HIS A 321 64.92 45.95 40.83
N ILE A 322 63.84 46.67 40.54
CA ILE A 322 63.77 48.14 40.68
C ILE A 322 63.95 48.55 42.15
N GLN A 323 63.29 47.86 43.07
CA GLN A 323 63.44 48.10 44.52
C GLN A 323 64.92 47.94 44.95
N ASN A 324 65.53 46.82 44.60
CA ASN A 324 66.94 46.54 44.91
C ASN A 324 67.90 47.57 44.27
N GLN A 325 67.64 47.98 43.03
CA GLN A 325 68.44 49.03 42.38
C GLN A 325 68.27 50.38 43.07
N SER A 326 67.05 50.75 43.47
CA SER A 326 66.77 51.98 44.21
C SER A 326 67.51 52.00 45.55
N GLU A 327 67.50 50.89 46.30
CA GLU A 327 68.29 50.74 47.53
C GLU A 327 69.79 50.85 47.26
N GLY A 328 70.28 50.28 46.16
CA GLY A 328 71.66 50.43 45.72
C GLY A 328 72.03 51.89 45.42
N ILE A 329 71.15 52.64 44.75
CA ILE A 329 71.31 54.07 44.47
C ILE A 329 71.31 54.87 45.77
N LEU A 330 70.40 54.58 46.72
CA LEU A 330 70.37 55.25 48.02
C LEU A 330 71.66 55.02 48.81
N LYS A 331 72.18 53.79 48.83
CA LYS A 331 73.49 53.48 49.42
C LYS A 331 74.60 54.26 48.74
N MET A 332 74.62 54.28 47.41
CA MET A 332 75.63 55.03 46.65
C MET A 332 75.56 56.53 46.90
N GLN A 333 74.36 57.10 47.01
CA GLN A 333 74.15 58.50 47.38
C GLN A 333 74.67 58.79 48.80
N ALA A 334 74.40 57.90 49.76
CA ALA A 334 74.95 58.01 51.10
C ALA A 334 76.49 57.95 51.10
N THR A 335 77.10 57.06 50.31
CA THR A 335 78.56 56.99 50.16
C THR A 335 79.14 58.24 49.50
N ILE A 336 78.48 58.79 48.47
CA ILE A 336 78.88 60.05 47.84
C ILE A 336 78.80 61.21 48.85
N GLN A 337 77.75 61.28 49.67
CA GLN A 337 77.65 62.27 50.74
C GLN A 337 78.77 62.11 51.78
N GLU A 338 79.10 60.88 52.17
CA GLU A 338 80.23 60.59 53.06
C GLU A 338 81.58 61.04 52.47
N ILE A 339 81.80 60.83 51.16
CA ILE A 339 83.00 61.28 50.46
C ILE A 339 83.03 62.81 50.37
N ALA A 340 81.90 63.44 50.05
CA ALA A 340 81.76 64.89 49.94
C ALA A 340 81.92 65.62 51.29
N GLN A 341 81.61 64.96 52.42
CA GLN A 341 81.87 65.49 53.77
C GLN A 341 83.31 65.28 54.25
N LYS A 342 84.10 64.44 53.57
CA LYS A 342 85.51 64.16 53.89
C LYS A 342 86.52 65.07 53.17
N TYR A 343 86.04 66.03 52.37
CA TYR A 343 86.82 67.06 51.68
C TYR A 343 86.41 68.45 52.15
#